data_AF-A0A972WX74-F1
#
_entry.id   AF-A0A972WX74-F1
#
_cell.length_a   1.000
_cell.length_b   1.000
_cell.length_c   1.000
_cell.angle_alpha   90.00
_cell.angle_beta   90.00
_cell.angle_gamma   90.00
#
_symmetry.space_group_name_H-M   'P 1'
#
loop_
_entity.id
_entity.type
_entity.pdbx_description
1 polymer ?
#
loop_
_entity_poly.entity_id
_entity_poly.type
_entity_poly.pdbx_seq_one_letter_code
_entity_poly.pdbx_strand_id
1 'polypeptide(L)' 'MPNALVIVESPAKAKTISKFLGDGFDVRASVGHIADLPSKGLSVDVENS' A
#
# COMPACT_ATOMS: atom_id res chain seq x y z
N MET A 1 -5.00 23.21 4.21
CA MET A 1 -5.68 22.04 4.81
C MET A 1 -4.71 20.87 4.74
N PRO A 2 -4.79 19.86 5.63
CA PRO A 2 -3.97 18.66 5.45
C PRO A 2 -4.40 17.97 4.15
N ASN A 3 -3.43 17.71 3.27
CA ASN A 3 -3.68 16.97 2.03
C ASN A 3 -4.04 15.53 2.38
N ALA A 4 -5.11 14.99 1.79
CA ALA A 4 -5.50 13.61 2.03
C ALA A 4 -4.43 12.67 1.44
N LEU A 5 -4.00 11.68 2.23
CA LEU A 5 -2.99 10.69 1.82
C LEU A 5 -3.66 9.54 1.06
N VAL A 6 -3.16 9.24 -0.14
CA VAL A 6 -3.58 8.12 -0.97
C VAL A 6 -2.38 7.20 -1.19
N ILE A 7 -2.48 5.96 -0.74
CA ILE A 7 -1.44 4.95 -0.90
C ILE A 7 -1.81 4.00 -2.02
N VAL A 8 -0.88 3.75 -2.93
CA VAL A 8 -1.04 2.82 -4.07
C VAL A 8 0.12 1.82 -4.12
N GLU A 9 -0.07 0.72 -4.82
CA GLU A 9 0.92 -0.37 -4.85
C GLU A 9 2.23 0.00 -5.58
N SER A 10 2.14 0.72 -6.72
CA SER A 10 3.28 0.90 -7.63
C SER A 10 3.60 2.38 -7.92
N PRO A 11 4.88 2.72 -8.15
CA PRO A 11 5.29 4.09 -8.50
C PRO A 11 4.62 4.63 -9.78
N ALA A 12 4.35 3.75 -10.75
CA ALA A 12 3.67 4.14 -11.99
C ALA A 12 2.22 4.57 -11.74
N LYS A 13 1.47 3.83 -10.90
CA LYS A 13 0.11 4.21 -10.48
C LYS A 13 0.12 5.55 -9.76
N ALA A 14 1.08 5.79 -8.86
CA ALA A 14 1.19 7.05 -8.13
C ALA A 14 1.32 8.24 -9.09
N LYS A 15 2.27 8.18 -10.04
CA LYS A 15 2.48 9.23 -11.05
C LYS A 15 1.23 9.52 -11.89
N THR A 16 0.46 8.48 -12.22
CA THR A 16 -0.76 8.63 -13.02
C THR A 16 -1.90 9.24 -12.19
N ILE A 17 -2.11 8.76 -10.96
CA ILE A 17 -3.19 9.22 -10.09
C ILE A 17 -2.96 10.65 -9.60
N SER A 18 -1.72 11.04 -9.30
CA SER A 18 -1.39 12.43 -8.93
C SER A 18 -1.83 13.44 -10.00
N LYS A 19 -1.76 13.07 -11.29
CA LYS A 19 -2.20 13.95 -12.39
C LYS A 19 -3.71 14.17 -12.40
N PHE A 20 -4.50 13.20 -11.91
CA PHE A 20 -5.96 13.30 -11.87
C PHE A 20 -6.47 14.00 -10.62
N LEU A 21 -5.82 13.80 -9.48
CA LEU A 21 -6.26 14.34 -8.19
C LEU A 21 -5.72 15.74 -7.88
N GLY A 22 -4.57 16.11 -8.47
CA GLY A 22 -3.92 17.40 -8.25
C GLY A 22 -3.36 17.56 -6.83
N ASP A 23 -2.98 18.80 -6.49
CA ASP A 23 -2.17 19.12 -5.31
C ASP A 23 -2.91 19.00 -3.96
N GLY A 24 -4.21 18.69 -3.98
CA GLY A 24 -5.02 18.45 -2.78
C GLY A 24 -4.77 17.09 -2.11
N PHE A 25 -4.00 16.21 -2.77
CA PHE A 25 -3.73 14.86 -2.31
C PHE A 25 -2.22 14.58 -2.29
N ASP A 26 -1.73 13.92 -1.24
CA ASP A 26 -0.39 13.31 -1.22
C ASP A 26 -0.54 11.87 -1.70
N VAL A 27 0.04 11.52 -2.85
CA VAL A 27 -0.07 10.18 -3.44
C VAL A 27 1.28 9.47 -3.34
N ARG A 28 1.34 8.35 -2.62
CA ARG A 28 2.58 7.58 -2.40
C ARG A 28 2.44 6.12 -2.78
N ALA A 29 3.56 5.52 -3.21
CA ALA A 29 3.60 4.11 -3.55
C ALA A 29 4.14 3.24 -2.39
N SER A 30 3.54 2.08 -2.14
CA SER A 30 4.03 1.07 -1.18
C SER A 30 5.19 0.24 -1.73
N VAL A 31 5.36 0.22 -3.07
CA VAL A 31 6.39 -0.56 -3.77
C VAL A 31 6.24 -2.06 -3.52
N GLY A 32 4.98 -2.54 -3.47
CA GLY A 32 4.62 -3.93 -3.22
C GLY A 32 4.08 -4.20 -1.81
N HIS A 33 4.17 -5.47 -1.39
CA HIS A 33 3.74 -5.91 -0.06
C HIS A 33 4.64 -5.32 1.03
N ILE A 34 4.02 -4.76 2.08
CA ILE A 34 4.72 -4.18 3.23
C ILE A 34 4.91 -5.21 4.34
N ALA A 35 4.00 -6.18 4.44
CA ALA A 35 4.04 -7.26 5.39
C ALA A 35 3.65 -8.55 4.69
N ASP A 36 4.34 -9.61 5.03
CA ASP A 36 4.02 -10.97 4.61
C ASP A 36 4.20 -11.90 5.80
N LEU A 37 3.53 -13.05 5.75
CA LEU A 37 3.77 -14.10 6.71
C LEU A 37 5.17 -14.69 6.46
N PRO A 38 5.79 -15.31 7.49
CA PRO A 38 7.03 -16.04 7.29
C PRO A 38 6.90 -17.02 6.13
N SER A 39 7.85 -16.95 5.18
CA SER A 39 7.82 -17.72 3.92
C SER A 39 8.02 -19.23 4.11
N LYS A 40 8.37 -19.67 5.32
CA LYS A 40 8.58 -21.05 5.71
C LYS A 40 7.93 -21.32 7.05
N GLY A 41 7.40 -22.53 7.20
CA GLY A 41 6.69 -22.97 8.40
C GLY A 41 5.18 -22.74 8.29
N LEU A 42 4.43 -23.42 9.16
CA LEU A 42 2.99 -23.20 9.29
C LEU A 42 2.79 -21.89 10.07
N SER A 43 2.57 -20.79 9.35
CA SER A 43 2.44 -19.44 9.91
C SER A 43 1.01 -19.13 10.40
N VAL A 44 0.25 -20.18 10.73
CA VAL A 44 -1.14 -20.11 11.18
C VAL A 44 -1.31 -20.99 12.41
N ASP A 45 -2.05 -20.50 13.39
CA ASP A 45 -2.44 -21.28 14.56
C ASP A 45 -3.57 -22.24 14.17
N VAL A 46 -3.30 -23.54 14.26
CA VAL A 46 -4.25 -24.60 13.91
C VAL A 46 -4.93 -25.23 15.12
N GLU A 47 -4.53 -24.86 16.34
CA GLU A 47 -5.07 -25.42 17.57
C GLU A 47 -6.35 -24.71 18.04
N ASN A 48 -6.66 -23.56 17.44
CA ASN A 48 -7.82 -22.72 17.77
C ASN A 48 -8.71 -22.51 16.53
N SER A 49 -9.40 -23.58 16.09
CA SER A 49 -10.36 -23.58 14.97
C SER A 49 -11.79 -23.78 15.44
#